data_AF-A0A067FZU2-F1
#
_entry.id   AF-A0A067FZU2-F1
#
_cell.length_a   1.000
_cell.length_b   1.000
_cell.length_c   1.000
_cell.angle_alpha   90.00
_cell.angle_beta   90.00
_cell.angle_gamma   90.00
#
_symmetry.space_group_name_H-M   'P 1'
#
loop_
_entity.id
_entity.type
_entity.pdbx_description
1 polymer ?
#
loop_
_entity_poly.entity_id
_entity_poly.type
_entity_poly.pdbx_seq_one_letter_code
_entity_poly.pdbx_strand_id
1 'polypeptide(L)' 'DGIHLSEEGSKIVVAEILKVLKQAEWKPSLHWKSMPTEFSEDSPYDLVAASGERTLNPSDWTFHREIQWD' A
#
# COMPACT_ATOMS: atom_id res chain seq x y z
N ASP A 1 -19.31 -2.06 -12.20
CA ASP A 1 -19.38 -1.48 -13.56
C ASP A 1 -19.11 -2.50 -14.67
N GLY A 2 -19.11 -3.81 -14.36
CA GLY A 2 -18.78 -4.86 -15.33
C GLY A 2 -17.26 -5.07 -15.54
N ILE A 3 -16.41 -4.30 -14.86
CA ILE A 3 -14.94 -4.38 -14.94
C ILE A 3 -14.35 -4.60 -13.53
N HIS A 4 -14.74 -3.77 -12.56
CA HIS A 4 -14.29 -3.86 -11.18
C HIS A 4 -15.04 -4.95 -10.42
N LEU A 5 -14.30 -5.67 -9.58
CA LEU A 5 -14.84 -6.61 -8.63
C LEU A 5 -15.67 -5.90 -7.56
N SER A 6 -16.65 -6.60 -6.98
CA SER A 6 -17.27 -6.13 -5.73
C SER A 6 -16.25 -6.12 -4.59
N GLU A 7 -16.63 -5.56 -3.45
CA GLU A 7 -15.84 -5.63 -2.23
C GLU A 7 -15.50 -7.08 -1.88
N GLU A 8 -16.51 -7.96 -1.84
CA GLU A 8 -16.36 -9.39 -1.54
C GLU A 8 -15.51 -10.10 -2.58
N GLY A 9 -15.75 -9.82 -3.87
CA GLY A 9 -14.96 -10.38 -4.96
C GLY A 9 -13.48 -10.00 -4.85
N SER A 10 -13.20 -8.75 -4.49
CA SER A 10 -11.83 -8.27 -4.27
C SER A 10 -11.15 -8.99 -3.10
N LYS A 11 -11.87 -9.21 -1.99
CA LYS A 11 -11.36 -9.97 -0.83
C LYS A 11 -11.02 -11.42 -1.17
N ILE A 12 -11.88 -12.09 -1.94
CA ILE A 12 -11.65 -13.48 -2.37
C ILE A 12 -10.41 -13.56 -3.26
N VAL A 13 -10.30 -12.68 -4.26
CA VAL A 13 -9.17 -12.69 -5.20
C VAL A 13 -7.85 -12.41 -4.49
N VAL A 14 -7.77 -11.39 -3.62
CA VAL A 14 -6.53 -11.09 -2.91
C VAL A 14 -6.13 -12.23 -1.95
N ALA A 15 -7.09 -12.89 -1.30
CA ALA A 15 -6.80 -14.02 -0.42
C ALA A 15 -6.20 -15.21 -1.18
N GLU A 16 -6.73 -15.58 -2.34
CA GLU A 16 -6.21 -16.72 -3.11
C GLU A 16 -4.85 -16.40 -3.74
N ILE A 17 -4.62 -15.16 -4.19
CA ILE A 17 -3.29 -14.71 -4.64
C ILE A 17 -2.28 -14.87 -3.50
N LEU A 18 -2.56 -14.30 -2.33
CA LEU A 18 -1.63 -14.34 -1.20
C LEU A 18 -1.37 -15.78 -0.72
N LYS A 19 -2.39 -16.65 -0.73
CA LYS A 19 -2.22 -18.07 -0.42
C LYS A 19 -1.22 -18.75 -1.35
N VAL A 20 -1.34 -18.55 -2.66
CA VAL A 20 -0.39 -19.13 -3.64
C VAL A 20 1.02 -18.57 -3.42
N LEU A 21 1.14 -17.26 -3.21
CA LEU A 21 2.44 -16.62 -3.00
C LEU A 21 3.13 -17.06 -1.70
N LYS A 22 2.37 -17.25 -0.61
CA LYS A 22 2.88 -17.74 0.69
C LYS A 22 3.28 -19.22 0.66
N GLN A 23 2.65 -20.02 -0.20
CA GLN A 23 2.95 -21.44 -0.34
C GLN A 23 4.11 -21.71 -1.30
N ALA A 24 4.36 -20.80 -2.25
CA ALA A 24 5.55 -20.84 -3.07
C ALA A 24 6.77 -20.37 -2.24
N GLU A 25 7.94 -20.97 -2.45
CA GLU A 25 9.22 -20.42 -1.98
C GLU A 25 9.64 -19.20 -2.83
N TRP A 26 8.69 -18.29 -3.06
CA TRP A 26 8.84 -17.17 -3.96
C TRP A 26 9.20 -15.91 -3.19
N LYS A 27 10.36 -15.34 -3.52
CA LYS A 27 10.78 -14.03 -3.03
C LYS A 27 10.44 -12.96 -4.08
N PRO A 28 9.64 -11.93 -3.76
CA PRO A 28 9.37 -10.85 -4.69
C PRO A 28 10.67 -10.10 -5.01
N SER A 29 10.92 -9.85 -6.29
CA SER A 29 12.03 -8.99 -6.74
C SER A 29 11.74 -7.50 -6.54
N LEU A 30 10.46 -7.14 -6.39
CA LEU A 30 9.98 -5.77 -6.24
C LEU A 30 8.90 -5.70 -5.17
N HIS A 31 9.30 -5.67 -3.90
CA HIS A 31 8.39 -5.45 -2.78
C HIS A 31 8.44 -3.99 -2.34
N TRP A 32 7.31 -3.30 -2.34
CA TRP A 32 7.27 -1.85 -2.07
C TRP A 32 7.83 -1.49 -0.68
N LYS A 33 7.61 -2.31 0.36
CA LYS A 33 8.22 -2.06 1.69
C LYS A 33 9.76 -2.20 1.72
N SER A 34 10.36 -2.82 0.71
CA SER A 34 11.82 -2.95 0.61
C SER A 34 12.45 -1.92 -0.33
N MET A 35 11.64 -1.09 -0.99
CA MET A 35 12.13 -0.03 -1.86
C MET A 35 12.35 1.25 -1.05
N PRO A 36 13.39 2.04 -1.37
CA PRO A 36 13.55 3.37 -0.79
C PRO A 36 12.42 4.29 -1.27
N THR A 37 12.00 5.20 -0.39
CA THR A 37 11.02 6.22 -0.70
C THR A 37 11.62 7.25 -1.66
N GLU A 38 11.00 7.42 -2.83
CA GLU A 38 11.55 8.27 -3.91
C GLU A 38 11.51 9.77 -3.58
N PHE A 39 10.49 10.22 -2.83
CA PHE A 39 10.26 11.61 -2.46
C PHE A 39 10.14 11.75 -0.93
N SER A 40 11.25 11.49 -0.24
CA SER A 40 11.31 11.51 1.23
C SER A 40 11.41 12.90 1.84
N GLU A 41 11.64 13.93 1.02
CA GLU A 41 11.79 15.32 1.44
C GLU A 41 10.44 15.99 1.69
N ASP A 42 10.34 16.80 2.74
CA ASP A 42 9.15 17.62 2.98
C ASP A 42 8.93 18.64 1.85
N SER A 43 7.67 18.82 1.46
CA SER A 43 7.22 19.76 0.45
C SER A 43 6.23 20.79 1.03
N PRO A 44 6.25 22.05 0.55
CA PRO A 44 5.20 23.01 0.89
C PRO A 44 3.83 22.63 0.33
N TYR A 45 3.77 21.66 -0.59
CA TYR A 45 2.53 21.12 -1.16
C TYR A 45 2.05 19.85 -0.47
N ASP A 46 2.75 19.38 0.57
CA ASP A 46 2.33 18.24 1.38
C ASP A 46 1.12 18.57 2.25
N LEU A 47 0.55 17.53 2.86
CA LEU A 47 -0.63 17.64 3.71
C LEU A 47 -0.32 18.54 4.92
N VAL A 48 -1.16 19.54 5.15
CA VAL A 48 -1.00 20.44 6.30
C VAL A 48 -1.43 19.72 7.58
N ALA A 49 -0.55 19.73 8.59
CA ALA A 49 -0.88 19.16 9.89
C ALA A 49 -2.06 19.91 10.53
N ALA A 50 -2.80 19.25 11.42
CA ALA A 50 -3.95 19.86 12.08
C ALA A 50 -3.59 21.14 12.89
N SER A 51 -2.35 21.28 13.36
CA SER A 51 -1.85 22.49 14.01
C SER A 51 -1.60 23.66 13.04
N GLY A 52 -1.48 23.40 11.74
CA GLY A 52 -1.12 24.38 10.72
C GLY A 52 0.36 24.76 10.68
N GLU A 53 1.18 24.25 11.60
CA GLU A 53 2.58 24.69 11.79
C GLU A 53 3.56 24.02 10.82
N ARG A 54 3.20 22.86 10.29
CA ARG A 54 4.05 22.06 9.41
C ARG A 54 3.23 21.28 8.39
N THR A 55 3.91 20.78 7.38
CA THR A 55 3.38 19.77 6.49
C THR A 55 3.76 18.36 6.96
N LEU A 56 3.08 17.36 6.39
CA LEU A 56 3.26 15.94 6.62
C LEU A 56 3.53 15.28 5.28
N ASN A 57 4.78 14.91 5.02
CA ASN A 57 5.13 14.09 3.87
C ASN A 57 4.45 12.70 3.99
N PRO A 58 3.59 12.30 3.02
CA PRO A 58 2.87 11.04 3.08
C PRO A 58 3.59 9.90 2.35
N SER A 59 4.80 10.11 1.83
CA SER A 59 5.49 9.15 0.97
C SER A 59 5.84 7.84 1.67
N ASP A 60 5.96 7.85 2.99
CA ASP A 60 6.14 6.64 3.82
C ASP A 60 4.84 6.03 4.36
N TRP A 61 3.68 6.62 4.04
CA TRP A 61 2.41 6.11 4.55
C TRP A 61 2.01 4.82 3.82
N THR A 62 1.62 3.82 4.60
CA THR A 62 1.01 2.61 4.06
C THR A 62 -0.50 2.77 3.96
N PHE A 63 -1.08 2.22 2.88
CA PHE A 63 -2.52 2.07 2.79
C PHE A 63 -3.01 1.07 3.82
N HIS A 64 -4.10 1.42 4.51
CA HIS A 64 -4.86 0.42 5.25
C HIS A 64 -5.47 -0.56 4.25
N ARG A 65 -5.23 -1.85 4.46
CA ARG A 65 -5.86 -2.95 3.73
C ARG A 65 -6.42 -3.92 4.75
N GLU A 66 -7.63 -4.39 4.50
CA GLU A 66 -8.26 -5.44 5.33
C GLU A 66 -7.46 -6.74 5.29
N ILE A 67 -6.95 -7.10 4.12
CA ILE A 67 -6.06 -8.24 3.93
C ILE A 67 -4.66 -7.72 3.59
N GLN A 68 -3.71 -7.96 4.49
CA GLN A 68 -2.32 -7.54 4.38
C GLN A 68 -1.50 -8.55 3.58
N TRP A 69 -0.41 -8.07 2.97
CA TRP A 69 0.55 -8.95 2.28
C TRP A 69 1.24 -9.91 3.26
N ASP A 70 1.71 -9.37 4.39
CA ASP A 70 2.39 -10.11 5.46
C ASP A 70 1.41 -10.99 6.24
#